data_AF-A0A356UDM3-F1
#
_entry.id   AF-A0A356UDM3-F1
#
_cell.length_a   1.000
_cell.length_b   1.000
_cell.length_c   1.000
_cell.angle_alpha   90.00
_cell.angle_beta   90.00
_cell.angle_gamma   90.00
#
_symmetry.space_group_name_H-M   'P 1'
#
loop_
_entity.id
_entity.type
_entity.pdbx_description
1 polymer ?
#
loop_
_entity_poly.entity_id
_entity_poly.type
_entity_poly.pdbx_seq_one_letter_code
_entity_poly.pdbx_strand_id
1 'polypeptide(L)'
;YLDRSDWRVKENSNMNFSLQGMNFHISSIVTSQYWLNQIYTEQMKEAQQNGDFHMHDLGILAVYCVGWDLQDLIREGFKGARGKVVSKPAKHFRTVLGQIVNFFYTLQGEAAGAQAFSNFDTLLAPYIYYDQLNYEQVKQSLQEFIFNVNVPTRVGFQTPFTNITMDLKVPEYLKDQTVIIGGEFKDKTYGEFQAEMDMLNQAFAEVMMEGDAEERVFTFPIPTYNITRDFDWNSSNYDKIWEMTAKYGIPGFANYINSDMDPEDARSMCCRLRLDNRELRKRGGGLFGSNPLTGSIGVVTINMPRIGYLARDKEDYFQRLANIMDLARDSLEIKRKVLENLTDSGLYPYSQFYLRGVKESTGRFWINHFSTIGLVGMNESCLNFLGEDITGEQGYRFALEALEFMRERIQRYQDETGNLFNLEATPAEGVSYSLPQKDRDRFPNIIVANNDAVKNEGAEPYYTNSSFLPVGYTDDIFLAMNMQDPLQCMYTGGTTFHIFVGEALPDVESVKMLIKKACEQFKMPYFYISPTFSICPQHGYIAGEHHTCPNCDVEGKETACEVYSRVVGYLRPVDQWNEGKQAEFRNRKTYKVV
;
A
#
# COMPACT_ATOMS: atom_id res chain seq x y z
N TYR A 1 -2.94 -15.91 22.16
CA TYR A 1 -2.96 -14.44 22.34
C TYR A 1 -2.44 -14.00 23.71
N LEU A 2 -3.05 -14.42 24.83
CA LEU A 2 -2.66 -13.96 26.19
C LEU A 2 -1.17 -14.20 26.52
N ASP A 3 -0.66 -15.38 26.16
CA ASP A 3 0.74 -15.75 26.42
C ASP A 3 1.70 -15.29 25.31
N ARG A 4 1.22 -14.55 24.31
CA ARG A 4 1.98 -14.10 23.12
C ARG A 4 2.73 -15.22 22.36
N SER A 5 2.27 -16.46 22.50
CA SER A 5 2.89 -17.66 21.93
C SER A 5 2.66 -17.87 20.43
N ASP A 6 1.78 -17.09 19.81
CA ASP A 6 1.45 -17.19 18.39
C ASP A 6 2.01 -15.98 17.66
N TRP A 7 2.88 -16.22 16.67
CA TRP A 7 3.48 -15.15 15.87
C TRP A 7 2.42 -14.28 15.17
N ARG A 8 1.20 -14.79 14.97
CA ARG A 8 0.06 -14.04 14.42
C ARG A 8 -0.34 -12.83 15.26
N VAL A 9 0.12 -12.74 16.51
CA VAL A 9 -0.01 -11.53 17.33
C VAL A 9 0.79 -10.35 16.76
N LYS A 10 1.87 -10.63 16.02
CA LYS A 10 2.74 -9.67 15.31
C LYS A 10 2.68 -9.81 13.78
N GLU A 11 1.66 -10.46 13.23
CA GLU A 11 1.53 -10.63 11.77
C GLU A 11 1.43 -9.28 11.03
N ASN A 12 0.81 -8.30 11.66
CA ASN A 12 0.65 -6.94 11.17
C ASN A 12 1.19 -5.94 12.21
N SER A 13 2.21 -5.17 11.85
CA SER A 13 2.85 -4.19 12.74
C SER A 13 1.96 -2.98 13.10
N ASN A 14 0.76 -2.88 12.52
CA ASN A 14 -0.29 -1.96 12.95
C ASN A 14 -1.09 -2.47 14.18
N MET A 15 -0.89 -3.72 14.62
CA MET A 15 -1.59 -4.31 15.77
C MET A 15 -0.74 -4.35 17.03
N ASN A 16 -1.40 -4.11 18.18
CA ASN A 16 -0.77 -4.21 19.49
C ASN A 16 -1.52 -5.16 20.44
N PHE A 17 -0.78 -5.70 21.40
CA PHE A 17 -1.35 -6.50 22.49
C PHE A 17 -2.34 -5.66 23.31
N SER A 18 -3.63 -5.96 23.19
CA SER A 18 -4.71 -5.22 23.85
C SER A 18 -5.99 -6.05 23.90
N LEU A 19 -6.98 -5.61 24.69
CA LEU A 19 -8.31 -6.23 24.70
C LEU A 19 -8.97 -6.18 23.30
N GLN A 20 -8.82 -5.07 22.58
CA GLN A 20 -9.35 -4.94 21.22
C GLN A 20 -8.61 -5.83 20.23
N GLY A 21 -7.28 -5.95 20.38
CA GLY A 21 -6.46 -6.90 19.63
C GLY A 21 -6.89 -8.35 19.85
N MET A 22 -7.22 -8.72 21.09
CA MET A 22 -7.75 -10.05 21.43
C MET A 22 -9.12 -10.30 20.77
N ASN A 23 -10.04 -9.33 20.85
CA ASN A 23 -11.37 -9.45 20.23
C ASN A 23 -11.25 -9.64 18.71
N PHE A 24 -10.38 -8.87 18.06
CA PHE A 24 -10.09 -9.04 16.63
C PHE A 24 -9.49 -10.40 16.32
N HIS A 25 -8.53 -10.88 17.12
CA HIS A 25 -7.89 -12.18 16.91
C HIS A 25 -8.90 -13.34 16.99
N ILE A 26 -9.87 -13.28 17.91
CA ILE A 26 -10.92 -14.29 18.02
C ILE A 26 -11.85 -14.22 16.80
N SER A 27 -12.34 -13.03 16.44
CA SER A 27 -13.26 -12.88 15.30
C SER A 27 -12.60 -13.24 13.97
N SER A 28 -11.32 -12.94 13.80
CA SER A 28 -10.58 -13.24 12.57
C SER A 28 -10.39 -14.74 12.37
N ILE A 29 -10.11 -15.51 13.44
CA ILE A 29 -10.03 -16.96 13.36
C ILE A 29 -11.37 -17.56 12.94
N VAL A 30 -12.47 -17.13 13.56
CA VAL A 30 -13.82 -17.65 13.24
C VAL A 30 -14.18 -17.32 11.80
N THR A 31 -13.93 -16.09 11.35
CA THR A 31 -14.23 -15.65 9.98
C THR A 31 -13.38 -16.40 8.95
N SER A 32 -12.11 -16.64 9.26
CA SER A 32 -11.21 -17.43 8.40
C SER A 32 -11.69 -18.87 8.26
N GLN A 33 -12.13 -19.50 9.35
CA GLN A 33 -12.73 -20.84 9.30
C GLN A 33 -14.04 -20.86 8.50
N TYR A 34 -14.84 -19.80 8.56
CA TYR A 34 -16.06 -19.70 7.75
C TYR A 34 -15.71 -19.64 6.25
N TRP A 35 -14.76 -18.80 5.85
CA TRP A 35 -14.27 -18.77 4.47
C TRP A 35 -13.79 -20.16 4.00
N LEU A 36 -12.90 -20.78 4.77
CA LEU A 36 -12.23 -22.02 4.37
C LEU A 36 -13.16 -23.24 4.36
N ASN A 37 -14.12 -23.32 5.29
CA ASN A 37 -14.95 -24.52 5.44
C ASN A 37 -16.35 -24.39 4.83
N GLN A 38 -16.84 -23.17 4.58
CA GLN A 38 -18.21 -22.95 4.08
C GLN A 38 -18.26 -22.30 2.69
N ILE A 39 -17.24 -21.54 2.32
CA ILE A 39 -17.23 -20.80 1.05
C ILE A 39 -16.29 -21.44 0.02
N TYR A 40 -15.06 -21.72 0.41
CA TYR A 40 -14.05 -22.27 -0.49
C TYR A 40 -14.14 -23.79 -0.61
N THR A 41 -13.61 -24.30 -1.73
CA THR A 41 -13.50 -25.74 -1.95
C THR A 41 -12.40 -26.35 -1.09
N GLU A 42 -12.45 -27.67 -0.87
CA GLU A 42 -11.42 -28.36 -0.07
C GLU A 42 -10.03 -28.17 -0.68
N GLN A 43 -9.90 -28.19 -2.01
CA GLN A 43 -8.62 -27.96 -2.69
C GLN A 43 -8.02 -26.58 -2.39
N MET A 44 -8.84 -25.53 -2.36
CA MET A 44 -8.39 -24.17 -2.03
C MET A 44 -7.97 -24.05 -0.56
N LYS A 45 -8.73 -24.69 0.33
CA LYS A 45 -8.43 -24.76 1.76
C LYS A 45 -7.12 -25.51 2.01
N GLU A 46 -6.93 -26.65 1.37
CA GLU A 46 -5.69 -27.43 1.45
C GLU A 46 -4.52 -26.59 0.97
N ALA A 47 -4.60 -25.95 -0.20
CA ALA A 47 -3.53 -25.09 -0.73
C ALA A 47 -3.14 -23.96 0.23
N GLN A 48 -4.11 -23.29 0.86
CA GLN A 48 -3.87 -22.27 1.90
C GLN A 48 -3.16 -22.82 3.14
N GLN A 49 -3.64 -23.97 3.65
CA GLN A 49 -3.09 -24.59 4.84
C GLN A 49 -1.67 -25.09 4.59
N ASN A 50 -1.47 -25.72 3.44
CA ASN A 50 -0.22 -26.30 2.96
C ASN A 50 0.87 -25.29 2.58
N GLY A 51 0.48 -24.02 2.35
CA GLY A 51 1.37 -22.96 1.94
C GLY A 51 1.71 -22.97 0.44
N ASP A 52 0.85 -23.55 -0.40
CA ASP A 52 1.06 -23.53 -1.85
C ASP A 52 0.75 -22.15 -2.44
N PHE A 53 -0.21 -21.44 -1.82
CA PHE A 53 -0.42 -20.00 -1.94
C PHE A 53 -0.89 -19.42 -0.60
N HIS A 54 -1.07 -18.10 -0.55
CA HIS A 54 -1.71 -17.41 0.57
C HIS A 54 -2.86 -16.51 0.08
N MET A 55 -4.10 -16.81 0.48
CA MET A 55 -5.26 -15.94 0.41
C MET A 55 -5.21 -14.94 1.56
N HIS A 56 -5.14 -13.65 1.22
CA HIS A 56 -5.01 -12.57 2.21
C HIS A 56 -6.36 -12.24 2.87
N ASP A 57 -6.27 -11.73 4.10
CA ASP A 57 -7.37 -11.13 4.86
C ASP A 57 -8.61 -12.00 5.05
N LEU A 58 -8.45 -13.32 5.16
CA LEU A 58 -9.53 -14.24 5.52
C LEU A 58 -10.14 -13.93 6.91
N GLY A 59 -9.48 -13.09 7.71
CA GLY A 59 -10.01 -12.62 8.99
C GLY A 59 -11.24 -11.71 8.88
N ILE A 60 -11.56 -11.21 7.68
CA ILE A 60 -12.68 -10.29 7.45
C ILE A 60 -13.54 -10.80 6.29
N LEU A 61 -14.85 -10.80 6.46
CA LEU A 61 -15.83 -11.15 5.42
C LEU A 61 -16.14 -9.90 4.59
N ALA A 62 -15.16 -9.41 3.83
CA ALA A 62 -15.28 -8.20 3.02
C ALA A 62 -14.29 -8.20 1.83
N VAL A 63 -14.35 -7.15 1.02
CA VAL A 63 -13.36 -6.85 -0.02
C VAL A 63 -12.00 -6.51 0.60
N TYR A 64 -10.94 -6.55 -0.21
CA TYR A 64 -9.60 -6.21 0.27
C TYR A 64 -9.48 -4.69 0.47
N CYS A 65 -9.37 -3.89 -0.59
CA CYS A 65 -9.14 -2.45 -0.48
C CYS A 65 -10.03 -1.66 -1.42
N VAL A 66 -10.22 -0.37 -1.12
CA VAL A 66 -11.09 0.53 -1.90
C VAL A 66 -10.51 1.94 -1.97
N GLY A 67 -10.38 2.46 -3.19
CA GLY A 67 -10.20 3.88 -3.48
C GLY A 67 -11.55 4.52 -3.80
N TRP A 68 -11.92 5.52 -3.01
CA TRP A 68 -13.23 6.15 -3.03
C TRP A 68 -13.26 7.45 -3.82
N ASP A 69 -14.44 7.85 -4.27
CA ASP A 69 -14.65 9.15 -4.90
C ASP A 69 -14.89 10.24 -3.84
N LEU A 70 -13.88 11.10 -3.63
CA LEU A 70 -14.01 12.24 -2.72
C LEU A 70 -15.03 13.26 -3.22
N GLN A 71 -15.25 13.37 -4.53
CA GLN A 71 -16.29 14.27 -5.05
C GLN A 71 -17.69 13.79 -4.67
N ASP A 72 -17.94 12.49 -4.62
CA ASP A 72 -19.22 11.94 -4.18
C ASP A 72 -19.49 12.32 -2.72
N LEU A 73 -18.48 12.21 -1.84
CA LEU A 73 -18.59 12.68 -0.45
C LEU A 73 -18.85 14.20 -0.37
N ILE A 74 -18.15 15.00 -1.18
CA ILE A 74 -18.33 16.46 -1.24
C ILE A 74 -19.75 16.83 -1.71
N ARG A 75 -20.32 16.09 -2.67
CA ARG A 75 -21.65 16.35 -3.24
C ARG A 75 -22.79 15.87 -2.35
N GLU A 76 -22.62 14.74 -1.69
CA GLU A 76 -23.71 14.03 -1.02
C GLU A 76 -23.69 14.16 0.50
N GLY A 77 -22.52 14.46 1.06
CA GLY A 77 -22.23 14.37 2.49
C GLY A 77 -22.12 12.93 2.97
N PHE A 78 -21.74 12.76 4.24
CA PHE A 78 -21.59 11.43 4.83
C PHE A 78 -22.94 10.75 5.16
N LYS A 79 -23.33 9.72 4.41
CA LYS A 79 -24.58 8.95 4.62
C LYS A 79 -24.51 7.50 4.09
N GLY A 80 -25.63 6.77 4.15
CA GLY A 80 -25.79 5.45 3.52
C GLY A 80 -26.51 4.40 4.38
N ALA A 81 -26.27 4.40 5.70
CA ALA A 81 -26.88 3.42 6.60
C ALA A 81 -28.19 3.90 7.23
N ARG A 82 -29.26 3.11 7.05
CA ARG A 82 -30.59 3.39 7.62
C ARG A 82 -30.54 3.45 9.14
N GLY A 83 -31.13 4.50 9.72
CA GLY A 83 -31.22 4.68 11.18
C GLY A 83 -29.91 5.13 11.83
N LYS A 84 -28.88 5.45 11.05
CA LYS A 84 -27.64 6.08 11.51
C LYS A 84 -27.67 7.58 11.23
N VAL A 85 -26.82 8.33 11.92
CA VAL A 85 -26.64 9.77 11.69
C VAL A 85 -26.17 9.99 10.25
N VAL A 86 -26.73 11.01 9.60
CA VAL A 86 -26.35 11.45 8.26
C VAL A 86 -25.92 12.90 8.30
N SER A 87 -24.91 13.24 7.50
CA SER A 87 -24.38 14.59 7.35
C SER A 87 -24.77 15.14 5.98
N LYS A 88 -25.15 16.42 5.94
CA LYS A 88 -25.23 17.16 4.68
C LYS A 88 -23.82 17.40 4.13
N PRO A 89 -23.68 17.71 2.82
CA PRO A 89 -22.43 18.19 2.25
C PRO A 89 -21.76 19.28 3.09
N ALA A 90 -20.46 19.14 3.32
CA ALA A 90 -19.70 20.09 4.12
C ALA A 90 -19.62 21.47 3.44
N LYS A 91 -19.70 22.54 4.24
CA LYS A 91 -19.61 23.93 3.76
C LYS A 91 -18.28 24.62 4.07
N HIS A 92 -17.48 24.03 4.97
CA HIS A 92 -16.27 24.61 5.52
C HIS A 92 -15.12 23.59 5.51
N PHE A 93 -13.88 24.05 5.37
CA PHE A 93 -12.68 23.23 5.25
C PHE A 93 -12.53 22.24 6.41
N ARG A 94 -12.63 22.74 7.64
CA ARG A 94 -12.59 21.90 8.85
C ARG A 94 -13.70 20.83 8.86
N THR A 95 -14.89 21.17 8.35
CA THR A 95 -16.03 20.25 8.33
C THR A 95 -15.84 19.13 7.30
N VAL A 96 -15.30 19.42 6.12
CA VAL A 96 -15.04 18.38 5.10
C VAL A 96 -13.95 17.42 5.58
N LEU A 97 -12.90 17.92 6.22
CA LEU A 97 -11.88 17.08 6.86
C LEU A 97 -12.49 16.16 7.94
N GLY A 98 -13.37 16.69 8.79
CA GLY A 98 -14.10 15.87 9.78
C GLY A 98 -15.01 14.80 9.13
N GLN A 99 -15.63 15.10 8.00
CA GLN A 99 -16.41 14.09 7.26
C GLN A 99 -15.51 13.02 6.63
N ILE A 100 -14.33 13.38 6.11
CA ILE A 100 -13.33 12.43 5.59
C ILE A 100 -12.87 11.47 6.70
N VAL A 101 -12.60 11.99 7.91
CA VAL A 101 -12.28 11.15 9.07
C VAL A 101 -13.41 10.15 9.35
N ASN A 102 -14.64 10.63 9.51
CA ASN A 102 -15.80 9.76 9.76
C ASN A 102 -15.98 8.72 8.64
N PHE A 103 -15.75 9.12 7.40
CA PHE A 103 -15.80 8.25 6.24
C PHE A 103 -14.78 7.13 6.36
N PHE A 104 -13.49 7.45 6.52
CA PHE A 104 -12.43 6.45 6.60
C PHE A 104 -12.65 5.45 7.74
N TYR A 105 -12.97 5.92 8.95
CA TYR A 105 -13.23 5.01 10.08
C TYR A 105 -14.42 4.09 9.85
N THR A 106 -15.49 4.61 9.24
CA THR A 106 -16.72 3.82 9.02
C THR A 106 -16.51 2.80 7.91
N LEU A 107 -15.98 3.22 6.76
CA LEU A 107 -15.82 2.35 5.59
C LEU A 107 -14.69 1.33 5.76
N GLN A 108 -13.69 1.62 6.59
CA GLN A 108 -12.70 0.62 7.04
C GLN A 108 -13.35 -0.56 7.79
N GLY A 109 -14.56 -0.40 8.31
CA GLY A 109 -15.35 -1.50 8.89
C GLY A 109 -15.98 -2.44 7.84
N GLU A 110 -16.01 -2.04 6.57
CA GLU A 110 -16.62 -2.79 5.46
C GLU A 110 -15.58 -3.23 4.41
N ALA A 111 -14.29 -3.09 4.71
CA ALA A 111 -13.16 -3.53 3.88
C ALA A 111 -11.97 -3.92 4.76
N ALA A 112 -11.14 -4.86 4.29
CA ALA A 112 -10.06 -5.42 5.10
C ALA A 112 -8.80 -4.55 5.18
N GLY A 113 -8.43 -3.98 4.05
CA GLY A 113 -7.21 -3.21 3.81
C GLY A 113 -7.51 -1.73 3.57
N ALA A 114 -6.68 -1.11 2.74
CA ALA A 114 -6.61 0.35 2.65
C ALA A 114 -7.87 1.04 2.12
N GLN A 115 -8.09 2.25 2.63
CA GLN A 115 -9.09 3.21 2.16
C GLN A 115 -8.35 4.41 1.56
N ALA A 116 -8.62 4.75 0.30
CA ALA A 116 -7.91 5.81 -0.39
C ALA A 116 -8.82 6.92 -0.91
N PHE A 117 -8.30 8.16 -0.93
CA PHE A 117 -8.86 9.26 -1.71
C PHE A 117 -7.79 9.81 -2.66
N SER A 118 -8.19 10.07 -3.90
CA SER A 118 -7.36 10.78 -4.88
C SER A 118 -7.73 12.26 -4.95
N ASN A 119 -6.85 13.06 -5.56
CA ASN A 119 -7.04 14.50 -5.77
C ASN A 119 -7.33 15.28 -4.49
N PHE A 120 -6.70 14.88 -3.38
CA PHE A 120 -7.06 15.37 -2.05
C PHE A 120 -6.79 16.88 -1.92
N ASP A 121 -5.64 17.34 -2.40
CA ASP A 121 -5.27 18.75 -2.41
C ASP A 121 -6.13 19.57 -3.38
N THR A 122 -6.31 19.09 -4.63
CA THR A 122 -7.13 19.76 -5.63
C THR A 122 -8.58 19.94 -5.17
N LEU A 123 -9.21 18.88 -4.64
CA LEU A 123 -10.63 18.89 -4.29
C LEU A 123 -10.93 19.69 -3.01
N LEU A 124 -9.94 19.87 -2.14
CA LEU A 124 -10.10 20.58 -0.88
C LEU A 124 -9.62 22.05 -0.91
N ALA A 125 -8.72 22.41 -1.83
CA ALA A 125 -8.23 23.78 -1.99
C ALA A 125 -9.35 24.85 -2.06
N PRO A 126 -10.48 24.64 -2.77
CA PRO A 126 -11.51 25.67 -2.84
C PRO A 126 -12.17 25.99 -1.49
N TYR A 127 -12.24 25.02 -0.55
CA TYR A 127 -12.77 25.29 0.79
C TYR A 127 -11.92 26.32 1.54
N ILE A 128 -10.61 26.29 1.36
CA ILE A 128 -9.67 27.25 1.98
C ILE A 128 -9.97 28.67 1.47
N TYR A 129 -10.17 28.83 0.16
CA TYR A 129 -10.51 30.11 -0.45
C TYR A 129 -11.85 30.65 0.05
N TYR A 130 -12.92 29.85 -0.02
CA TYR A 130 -14.25 30.30 0.34
C TYR A 130 -14.41 30.57 1.84
N ASP A 131 -13.65 29.88 2.70
CA ASP A 131 -13.56 30.18 4.13
C ASP A 131 -12.62 31.35 4.46
N GLN A 132 -11.86 31.86 3.47
CA GLN A 132 -10.86 32.91 3.62
C GLN A 132 -9.79 32.59 4.69
N LEU A 133 -9.35 31.33 4.71
CA LEU A 133 -8.39 30.87 5.71
C LEU A 133 -6.98 31.37 5.41
N ASN A 134 -6.28 31.78 6.45
CA ASN A 134 -4.84 31.99 6.38
C ASN A 134 -4.07 30.70 6.65
N TYR A 135 -2.74 30.74 6.44
CA TYR A 135 -1.85 29.60 6.60
C TYR A 135 -2.00 28.90 7.97
N GLU A 136 -2.00 29.66 9.07
CA GLU A 136 -2.11 29.12 10.43
C GLU A 136 -3.44 28.37 10.65
N GLN A 137 -4.54 28.87 10.09
CA GLN A 137 -5.84 28.22 10.18
C GLN A 137 -5.90 26.93 9.34
N VAL A 138 -5.26 26.93 8.16
CA VAL A 138 -5.14 25.72 7.33
C VAL A 138 -4.30 24.67 8.04
N LYS A 139 -3.12 25.05 8.55
CA LYS A 139 -2.23 24.19 9.33
C LYS A 139 -2.95 23.61 10.55
N GLN A 140 -3.66 24.44 11.32
CA GLN A 140 -4.41 23.98 12.49
C GLN A 140 -5.51 22.98 12.12
N SER A 141 -6.20 23.18 11.00
CA SER A 141 -7.26 22.28 10.53
C SER A 141 -6.69 20.94 10.05
N LEU A 142 -5.54 20.97 9.35
CA LEU A 142 -4.83 19.78 8.93
C LEU A 142 -4.21 19.03 10.11
N GLN A 143 -3.67 19.74 11.11
CA GLN A 143 -3.21 19.13 12.36
C GLN A 143 -4.33 18.35 13.03
N GLU A 144 -5.51 18.96 13.21
CA GLU A 144 -6.68 18.25 13.75
C GLU A 144 -7.04 17.02 12.91
N PHE A 145 -7.03 17.13 11.59
CA PHE A 145 -7.30 16.01 10.68
C PHE A 145 -6.31 14.85 10.86
N ILE A 146 -5.00 15.14 10.82
CA ILE A 146 -3.93 14.14 10.91
C ILE A 146 -3.98 13.41 12.24
N PHE A 147 -4.11 14.13 13.36
CA PHE A 147 -4.25 13.49 14.67
C PHE A 147 -5.48 12.58 14.72
N ASN A 148 -6.63 13.05 14.23
CA ASN A 148 -7.86 12.26 14.24
C ASN A 148 -7.76 11.00 13.38
N VAL A 149 -7.07 11.02 12.23
CA VAL A 149 -6.91 9.82 11.39
C VAL A 149 -5.92 8.80 11.97
N ASN A 150 -5.05 9.22 12.90
CA ASN A 150 -4.08 8.37 13.58
C ASN A 150 -4.53 7.88 14.97
N VAL A 151 -5.77 8.11 15.38
CA VAL A 151 -6.29 7.54 16.64
C VAL A 151 -6.62 6.05 16.46
N PRO A 152 -6.09 5.12 17.26
CA PRO A 152 -6.29 3.68 17.06
C PRO A 152 -7.67 3.19 17.54
N THR A 153 -8.76 3.63 16.89
CA THR A 153 -10.14 3.27 17.26
C THR A 153 -10.72 2.10 16.46
N ARG A 154 -10.01 1.58 15.46
CA ARG A 154 -10.43 0.39 14.70
C ARG A 154 -10.41 -0.85 15.60
N VAL A 155 -11.29 -1.81 15.30
CA VAL A 155 -11.23 -3.16 15.88
C VAL A 155 -9.79 -3.71 15.71
N GLY A 156 -9.21 -4.20 16.82
CA GLY A 156 -7.80 -4.60 16.86
C GLY A 156 -6.85 -3.54 17.42
N PHE A 157 -7.34 -2.38 17.86
CA PHE A 157 -6.53 -1.23 18.33
C PHE A 157 -5.57 -0.73 17.24
N GLN A 158 -6.08 -0.69 16.00
CA GLN A 158 -5.33 -0.26 14.82
C GLN A 158 -5.79 1.13 14.41
N THR A 159 -4.91 1.88 13.75
CA THR A 159 -5.32 3.03 12.96
C THR A 159 -5.86 2.56 11.60
N PRO A 160 -6.88 3.22 11.02
CA PRO A 160 -7.33 2.93 9.67
C PRO A 160 -6.17 3.04 8.69
N PHE A 161 -6.05 2.07 7.78
CA PHE A 161 -5.02 2.13 6.76
C PHE A 161 -5.50 3.07 5.67
N THR A 162 -5.04 4.32 5.70
CA THR A 162 -5.53 5.36 4.79
C THR A 162 -4.44 5.87 3.87
N ASN A 163 -4.82 6.18 2.63
CA ASN A 163 -3.95 6.76 1.62
C ASN A 163 -4.60 8.01 1.04
N ILE A 164 -3.78 9.00 0.74
CA ILE A 164 -4.19 10.16 -0.04
C ILE A 164 -3.20 10.42 -1.17
N THR A 165 -3.73 10.77 -2.33
CA THR A 165 -2.93 11.21 -3.47
C THR A 165 -3.03 12.72 -3.62
N MET A 166 -1.86 13.35 -3.73
CA MET A 166 -1.68 14.79 -3.94
C MET A 166 -1.25 15.04 -5.39
N ASP A 167 -1.92 15.98 -6.04
CA ASP A 167 -1.67 16.31 -7.44
C ASP A 167 -0.56 17.36 -7.60
N LEU A 168 -0.32 18.22 -6.60
CA LEU A 168 0.53 19.43 -6.62
C LEU A 168 0.14 20.53 -7.60
N LYS A 169 -0.37 20.15 -8.76
CA LYS A 169 -0.90 21.04 -9.76
C LYS A 169 -2.30 20.58 -10.12
N VAL A 170 -3.22 21.54 -10.28
CA VAL A 170 -4.59 21.22 -10.68
C VAL A 170 -4.58 20.40 -11.99
N PRO A 171 -5.08 19.16 -11.99
CA PRO A 171 -5.08 18.33 -13.19
C PRO A 171 -5.93 18.94 -14.30
N GLU A 172 -5.49 18.80 -15.55
CA GLU A 172 -6.15 19.42 -16.71
C GLU A 172 -7.63 19.00 -16.82
N TYR A 173 -7.96 17.75 -16.46
CA TYR A 173 -9.35 17.26 -16.49
C TYR A 173 -10.26 17.84 -15.39
N LEU A 174 -9.71 18.41 -14.31
CA LEU A 174 -10.48 19.08 -13.25
C LEU A 174 -10.48 20.60 -13.41
N LYS A 175 -9.44 21.16 -14.03
CA LYS A 175 -9.17 22.59 -14.15
C LYS A 175 -10.37 23.43 -14.58
N ASP A 176 -11.12 22.97 -15.57
CA ASP A 176 -12.29 23.69 -16.11
C ASP A 176 -13.61 23.27 -15.46
N GLN A 177 -13.59 22.30 -14.52
CA GLN A 177 -14.79 21.88 -13.81
C GLN A 177 -15.15 22.88 -12.72
N THR A 178 -16.44 23.18 -12.63
CA THR A 178 -17.00 24.05 -11.59
C THR A 178 -16.85 23.42 -10.21
N VAL A 179 -16.38 24.23 -9.26
CA VAL A 179 -16.22 23.79 -7.87
C VAL A 179 -17.57 23.54 -7.20
N ILE A 180 -17.59 22.53 -6.31
CA ILE A 180 -18.74 22.19 -5.48
C ILE A 180 -18.39 22.39 -4.01
N ILE A 181 -19.16 23.21 -3.31
CA ILE A 181 -19.06 23.43 -1.85
C ILE A 181 -20.45 23.37 -1.26
N GLY A 182 -20.65 22.59 -0.19
CA GLY A 182 -21.96 22.43 0.43
C GLY A 182 -22.99 21.75 -0.47
N GLY A 183 -22.54 20.96 -1.45
CA GLY A 183 -23.41 20.29 -2.42
C GLY A 183 -23.92 21.21 -3.54
N GLU A 184 -23.40 22.43 -3.64
CA GLU A 184 -23.81 23.43 -4.63
C GLU A 184 -22.64 23.84 -5.51
N PHE A 185 -22.89 23.96 -6.81
CA PHE A 185 -21.95 24.56 -7.76
C PHE A 185 -21.66 26.01 -7.40
N LYS A 186 -20.41 26.41 -7.54
CA LYS A 186 -19.94 27.79 -7.34
C LYS A 186 -19.63 28.47 -8.67
N ASP A 187 -19.19 29.71 -8.60
CA ASP A 187 -18.90 30.56 -9.75
C ASP A 187 -17.50 30.32 -10.35
N LYS A 188 -16.65 29.58 -9.64
CA LYS A 188 -15.24 29.33 -9.99
C LYS A 188 -14.97 27.88 -10.40
N THR A 189 -13.89 27.68 -11.14
CA THR A 189 -13.39 26.34 -11.52
C THR A 189 -12.15 25.95 -10.72
N TYR A 190 -11.83 24.65 -10.65
CA TYR A 190 -10.69 24.18 -9.84
C TYR A 190 -9.35 24.81 -10.26
N GLY A 191 -9.19 25.17 -11.53
CA GLY A 191 -7.97 25.83 -12.04
C GLY A 191 -7.63 27.17 -11.40
N GLU A 192 -8.58 27.79 -10.68
CA GLU A 192 -8.40 29.08 -10.02
C GLU A 192 -7.80 28.99 -8.61
N PHE A 193 -7.57 27.79 -8.07
CA PHE A 193 -7.24 27.57 -6.64
C PHE A 193 -5.82 27.03 -6.39
N GLN A 194 -4.87 27.28 -7.30
CA GLN A 194 -3.49 26.80 -7.16
C GLN A 194 -2.81 27.36 -5.90
N ALA A 195 -3.09 28.61 -5.52
CA ALA A 195 -2.48 29.22 -4.32
C ALA A 195 -2.92 28.51 -3.03
N GLU A 196 -4.20 28.15 -2.91
CA GLU A 196 -4.74 27.42 -1.77
C GLU A 196 -4.26 25.96 -1.76
N MET A 197 -4.07 25.37 -2.93
CA MET A 197 -3.51 24.03 -3.08
C MET A 197 -2.04 23.99 -2.63
N ASP A 198 -1.24 25.00 -2.99
CA ASP A 198 0.14 25.16 -2.53
C ASP A 198 0.19 25.35 -1.00
N MET A 199 -0.72 26.18 -0.45
CA MET A 199 -0.86 26.40 0.99
C MET A 199 -1.20 25.10 1.74
N LEU A 200 -2.14 24.30 1.21
CA LEU A 200 -2.52 23.01 1.77
C LEU A 200 -1.33 22.05 1.82
N ASN A 201 -0.61 21.91 0.71
CA ASN A 201 0.54 21.00 0.61
C ASN A 201 1.68 21.39 1.57
N GLN A 202 2.00 22.68 1.67
CA GLN A 202 3.00 23.19 2.61
C GLN A 202 2.60 22.93 4.07
N ALA A 203 1.36 23.25 4.43
CA ALA A 203 0.83 23.05 5.78
C ALA A 203 0.73 21.55 6.14
N PHE A 204 0.34 20.71 5.18
CA PHE A 204 0.31 19.25 5.36
C PHE A 204 1.71 18.69 5.63
N ALA A 205 2.69 19.05 4.80
CA ALA A 205 4.07 18.58 4.97
C ALA A 205 4.66 19.03 6.32
N GLU A 206 4.38 20.26 6.74
CA GLU A 206 4.82 20.77 8.05
C GLU A 206 4.23 19.96 9.21
N VAL A 207 2.92 19.72 9.22
CA VAL A 207 2.28 18.90 10.27
C VAL A 207 2.85 17.49 10.31
N MET A 208 3.09 16.87 9.15
CA MET A 208 3.69 15.53 9.08
C MET A 208 5.15 15.51 9.56
N MET A 209 5.89 16.61 9.40
CA MET A 209 7.26 16.78 9.89
C MET A 209 7.36 17.04 11.40
N GLU A 210 6.38 17.72 11.98
CA GLU A 210 6.32 17.99 13.41
C GLU A 210 6.11 16.69 14.21
N GLY A 211 5.30 15.78 13.69
CA GLY A 211 4.99 14.51 14.36
C GLY A 211 4.03 14.67 15.55
N ASP A 212 3.95 13.64 16.38
CA ASP A 212 3.16 13.68 17.61
C ASP A 212 3.90 14.42 18.74
N ALA A 213 3.34 14.41 19.96
CA ALA A 213 3.93 15.10 21.11
C ALA A 213 5.30 14.53 21.54
N GLU A 214 5.67 13.33 21.08
CA GLU A 214 6.97 12.70 21.27
C GLU A 214 7.82 12.74 19.98
N GLU A 215 7.42 13.54 18.99
CA GLU A 215 8.02 13.65 17.64
C GLU A 215 8.00 12.34 16.83
N ARG A 216 7.12 11.40 17.18
CA ARG A 216 6.88 10.22 16.35
C ARG A 216 6.25 10.66 15.03
N VAL A 217 6.68 10.03 13.94
CA VAL A 217 6.08 10.24 12.63
C VAL A 217 4.64 9.76 12.60
N PHE A 218 3.75 10.48 11.93
CA PHE A 218 2.41 9.98 11.62
C PHE A 218 2.49 8.92 10.52
N THR A 219 1.98 7.72 10.80
CA THR A 219 1.94 6.63 9.80
C THR A 219 0.90 6.89 8.72
N PHE A 220 -0.23 7.52 9.07
CA PHE A 220 -1.38 7.72 8.18
C PHE A 220 -1.82 9.20 8.11
N PRO A 221 -2.58 9.62 7.08
CA PRO A 221 -2.72 8.89 5.83
C PRO A 221 -1.38 8.83 5.12
N ILE A 222 -1.08 7.75 4.42
CA ILE A 222 0.16 7.65 3.64
C ILE A 222 0.01 8.57 2.42
N PRO A 223 0.80 9.65 2.33
CA PRO A 223 0.69 10.58 1.21
C PRO A 223 1.49 10.07 0.01
N THR A 224 0.93 10.26 -1.17
CA THR A 224 1.59 9.98 -2.45
C THR A 224 1.50 11.20 -3.36
N TYR A 225 2.64 11.67 -3.87
CA TYR A 225 2.71 12.85 -4.72
C TYR A 225 2.99 12.46 -6.17
N ASN A 226 2.23 13.04 -7.08
CA ASN A 226 2.36 12.80 -8.51
C ASN A 226 3.50 13.64 -9.11
N ILE A 227 4.49 13.00 -9.74
CA ILE A 227 5.58 13.66 -10.47
C ILE A 227 5.28 13.60 -11.96
N THR A 228 4.78 14.70 -12.50
CA THR A 228 4.42 14.85 -13.92
C THR A 228 5.56 15.45 -14.75
N ARG A 229 5.42 15.42 -16.08
CA ARG A 229 6.44 15.96 -17.01
C ARG A 229 6.67 17.47 -16.87
N ASP A 230 5.68 18.19 -16.38
CA ASP A 230 5.70 19.64 -16.15
C ASP A 230 5.98 20.00 -14.68
N PHE A 231 6.42 19.04 -13.86
CA PHE A 231 6.78 19.26 -12.46
C PHE A 231 7.92 20.28 -12.32
N ASP A 232 7.67 21.34 -11.55
CA ASP A 232 8.66 22.38 -11.27
C ASP A 232 9.57 21.99 -10.09
N TRP A 233 10.73 21.41 -10.42
CA TRP A 233 11.73 21.00 -9.44
C TRP A 233 12.28 22.15 -8.58
N ASN A 234 12.16 23.41 -9.00
CA ASN A 234 12.74 24.56 -8.31
C ASN A 234 11.69 25.45 -7.62
N SER A 235 10.43 25.01 -7.60
CA SER A 235 9.37 25.73 -6.89
C SER A 235 9.61 25.69 -5.38
N SER A 236 9.66 26.87 -4.75
CA SER A 236 9.75 27.00 -3.29
C SER A 236 8.51 26.46 -2.57
N ASN A 237 7.40 26.25 -3.28
CA ASN A 237 6.19 25.67 -2.69
C ASN A 237 6.38 24.19 -2.32
N TYR A 238 7.43 23.54 -2.84
CA TYR A 238 7.72 22.12 -2.59
C TYR A 238 8.82 21.91 -1.54
N ASP A 239 9.45 22.96 -1.01
CA ASP A 239 10.58 22.88 -0.09
C ASP A 239 10.25 22.01 1.14
N LYS A 240 9.09 22.24 1.77
CA LYS A 240 8.63 21.46 2.93
C LYS A 240 8.38 19.98 2.60
N ILE A 241 8.02 19.66 1.36
CA ILE A 241 7.82 18.26 0.93
C ILE A 241 9.19 17.57 0.84
N TRP A 242 10.21 18.26 0.34
CA TRP A 242 11.56 17.73 0.28
C TRP A 242 12.19 17.58 1.66
N GLU A 243 11.99 18.56 2.55
CA GLU A 243 12.39 18.48 3.97
C GLU A 243 11.75 17.26 4.66
N MET A 244 10.45 17.06 4.44
CA MET A 244 9.70 15.93 4.96
C MET A 244 10.25 14.59 4.44
N THR A 245 10.60 14.55 3.15
CA THR A 245 11.17 13.37 2.49
C THR A 245 12.56 13.06 3.04
N ALA A 246 13.40 14.06 3.24
CA ALA A 246 14.73 13.90 3.82
C ALA A 246 14.66 13.39 5.28
N LYS A 247 13.76 13.96 6.09
CA LYS A 247 13.61 13.60 7.51
C LYS A 247 13.02 12.20 7.72
N TYR A 248 11.90 11.90 7.06
CA TYR A 248 11.11 10.69 7.37
C TYR A 248 10.95 9.73 6.18
N GLY A 249 11.40 10.10 4.97
CA GLY A 249 11.18 9.30 3.77
C GLY A 249 9.72 9.25 3.31
N ILE A 250 8.89 10.19 3.75
CA ILE A 250 7.53 10.41 3.24
C ILE A 250 7.50 11.73 2.48
N PRO A 251 6.79 11.84 1.35
CA PRO A 251 5.76 10.94 0.85
C PRO A 251 6.32 9.80 -0.02
N GLY A 252 5.43 8.98 -0.56
CA GLY A 252 5.75 8.21 -1.76
C GLY A 252 5.63 9.07 -3.02
N PHE A 253 6.38 8.73 -4.07
CA PHE A 253 6.33 9.43 -5.35
C PHE A 253 5.82 8.51 -6.46
N ALA A 254 4.85 9.01 -7.23
CA ALA A 254 4.33 8.37 -8.43
C ALA A 254 4.98 9.00 -9.66
N ASN A 255 5.67 8.21 -10.48
CA ASN A 255 6.40 8.66 -11.65
C ASN A 255 5.52 8.66 -12.89
N TYR A 256 5.08 9.82 -13.36
CA TYR A 256 4.35 10.00 -14.63
C TYR A 256 5.24 10.54 -15.76
N ILE A 257 6.56 10.66 -15.54
CA ILE A 257 7.49 11.17 -16.55
C ILE A 257 7.76 10.09 -17.60
N ASN A 258 8.25 8.94 -17.14
CA ASN A 258 8.74 7.84 -17.98
C ASN A 258 8.00 6.51 -17.81
N SER A 259 7.09 6.41 -16.84
CA SER A 259 6.26 5.22 -16.73
C SER A 259 5.17 5.20 -17.82
N ASP A 260 4.50 4.06 -17.95
CA ASP A 260 3.32 3.93 -18.82
C ASP A 260 2.03 4.50 -18.17
N MET A 261 2.13 5.21 -17.04
CA MET A 261 0.98 5.80 -16.34
C MET A 261 0.59 7.15 -16.95
N ASP A 262 -0.71 7.42 -17.03
CA ASP A 262 -1.26 8.73 -17.42
C ASP A 262 -1.71 9.50 -16.18
N PRO A 263 -1.39 10.79 -16.00
CA PRO A 263 -1.95 11.60 -14.90
C PRO A 263 -3.48 11.59 -14.82
N GLU A 264 -4.18 11.31 -15.93
CA GLU A 264 -5.64 11.09 -15.93
C GLU A 264 -6.07 9.81 -15.16
N ASP A 265 -5.15 8.87 -14.93
CA ASP A 265 -5.38 7.57 -14.26
C ASP A 265 -5.29 7.65 -12.73
N ALA A 266 -4.79 8.76 -12.18
CA ALA A 266 -4.62 8.97 -10.73
C ALA A 266 -5.93 8.81 -9.93
N ARG A 267 -7.08 8.86 -10.61
CA ARG A 267 -8.44 8.69 -10.06
C ARG A 267 -8.69 7.31 -9.44
N SER A 268 -7.88 6.30 -9.78
CA SER A 268 -8.19 4.89 -9.57
C SER A 268 -7.11 4.13 -8.76
N MET A 269 -6.17 4.84 -8.13
CA MET A 269 -5.04 4.21 -7.47
C MET A 269 -5.34 3.96 -5.98
N CYS A 270 -5.52 2.70 -5.58
CA CYS A 270 -5.35 2.31 -4.17
C CYS A 270 -3.89 1.89 -3.95
N CYS A 271 -3.21 2.53 -2.99
CA CYS A 271 -1.84 2.32 -2.47
C CYS A 271 -0.67 2.10 -3.44
N ARG A 272 -0.88 1.71 -4.71
CA ARG A 272 0.09 1.05 -5.60
C ARG A 272 -0.47 0.58 -6.95
N LEU A 273 -1.77 0.34 -7.08
CA LEU A 273 -2.43 -0.33 -8.21
C LEU A 273 -2.20 0.35 -9.57
N ARG A 274 -1.52 -0.29 -10.52
CA ARG A 274 -1.50 0.10 -11.95
C ARG A 274 -2.76 -0.37 -12.68
N LEU A 275 -3.14 0.32 -13.77
CA LEU A 275 -4.35 0.04 -14.55
C LEU A 275 -4.01 -0.12 -16.04
N ASP A 276 -4.60 -1.12 -16.70
CA ASP A 276 -4.67 -1.16 -18.16
C ASP A 276 -5.95 -0.46 -18.64
N ASN A 277 -5.74 0.69 -19.25
CA ASN A 277 -6.77 1.61 -19.69
C ASN A 277 -7.61 1.13 -20.88
N ARG A 278 -7.11 0.20 -21.71
CA ARG A 278 -7.84 -0.20 -22.92
C ARG A 278 -9.15 -0.93 -22.59
N GLU A 279 -9.17 -1.68 -21.50
CA GLU A 279 -10.34 -2.44 -21.05
C GLU A 279 -11.29 -1.61 -20.17
N LEU A 280 -10.77 -0.71 -19.33
CA LEU A 280 -11.58 0.23 -18.56
C LEU A 280 -12.29 1.26 -19.45
N ARG A 281 -11.61 1.81 -20.47
CA ARG A 281 -12.23 2.75 -21.44
C ARG A 281 -13.29 2.08 -22.31
N LYS A 282 -13.15 0.79 -22.63
CA LYS A 282 -14.19 0.02 -23.35
C LYS A 282 -15.48 -0.16 -22.55
N ARG A 283 -15.40 -0.11 -21.21
CA ARG A 283 -16.53 -0.35 -20.30
C ARG A 283 -17.07 0.92 -19.63
N GLY A 284 -16.25 1.97 -19.53
CA GLY A 284 -16.59 3.30 -19.03
C GLY A 284 -16.97 4.28 -20.15
N GLY A 285 -17.94 3.91 -20.97
CA GLY A 285 -18.48 4.77 -22.03
C GLY A 285 -19.51 5.76 -21.47
N GLY A 286 -19.11 7.02 -21.30
CA GLY A 286 -20.01 8.11 -20.97
C GLY A 286 -19.28 9.45 -20.92
N LEU A 287 -20.03 10.54 -21.07
CA LEU A 287 -19.57 11.95 -21.06
C LEU A 287 -18.82 12.38 -19.76
N PHE A 288 -18.64 11.46 -18.81
CA PHE A 288 -17.90 11.55 -17.56
C PHE A 288 -16.94 10.35 -17.51
N GLY A 289 -15.69 10.56 -17.96
CA GLY A 289 -14.70 9.50 -18.16
C GLY A 289 -14.19 8.82 -16.89
N SER A 290 -13.71 7.56 -17.05
CA SER A 290 -12.90 6.72 -16.14
C SER A 290 -12.89 7.12 -14.65
N ASN A 291 -13.55 6.31 -13.83
CA ASN A 291 -14.08 6.70 -12.53
C ASN A 291 -13.15 6.32 -11.34
N PRO A 292 -13.05 7.16 -10.28
CA PRO A 292 -12.79 6.67 -8.92
C PRO A 292 -13.78 5.54 -8.53
N LEU A 293 -13.57 4.83 -7.40
CA LEU A 293 -14.31 3.60 -7.00
C LEU A 293 -13.73 2.28 -7.57
N THR A 294 -12.43 2.08 -7.40
CA THR A 294 -11.74 0.81 -7.71
C THR A 294 -10.86 0.38 -6.54
N GLY A 295 -10.29 -0.80 -6.60
CA GLY A 295 -9.52 -1.43 -5.55
C GLY A 295 -9.34 -2.90 -5.87
N SER A 296 -9.32 -3.75 -4.86
CA SER A 296 -9.22 -5.20 -5.07
C SER A 296 -10.26 -5.94 -4.26
N ILE A 297 -10.89 -6.94 -4.90
CA ILE A 297 -11.84 -7.84 -4.25
C ILE A 297 -11.12 -8.77 -3.25
N GLY A 298 -9.86 -9.07 -3.52
CA GLY A 298 -9.05 -10.03 -2.79
C GLY A 298 -7.68 -10.20 -3.45
N VAL A 299 -6.71 -10.60 -2.64
CA VAL A 299 -5.35 -10.89 -3.07
C VAL A 299 -5.01 -12.34 -2.76
N VAL A 300 -4.39 -13.03 -3.72
CA VAL A 300 -3.77 -14.35 -3.51
C VAL A 300 -2.30 -14.29 -3.92
N THR A 301 -1.40 -14.60 -3.00
CA THR A 301 0.05 -14.62 -3.26
C THR A 301 0.53 -16.04 -3.50
N ILE A 302 1.18 -16.26 -4.64
CA ILE A 302 1.75 -17.55 -5.01
C ILE A 302 3.11 -17.74 -4.31
N ASN A 303 3.32 -18.92 -3.72
CA ASN A 303 4.59 -19.33 -3.14
C ASN A 303 5.54 -19.82 -4.25
N MET A 304 6.32 -18.90 -4.83
CA MET A 304 7.25 -19.23 -5.91
C MET A 304 8.37 -20.19 -5.46
N PRO A 305 9.01 -20.01 -4.29
CA PRO A 305 10.02 -20.93 -3.79
C PRO A 305 9.57 -22.39 -3.78
N ARG A 306 8.33 -22.64 -3.35
CA ARG A 306 7.74 -23.99 -3.37
C ARG A 306 7.67 -24.59 -4.77
N ILE A 307 7.27 -23.78 -5.76
CA ILE A 307 7.21 -24.22 -7.15
C ILE A 307 8.63 -24.56 -7.65
N GLY A 308 9.60 -23.68 -7.41
CA GLY A 308 10.98 -23.89 -7.80
C GLY A 308 11.59 -25.16 -7.18
N TYR A 309 11.32 -25.41 -5.90
CA TYR A 309 11.81 -26.59 -5.18
C TYR A 309 11.22 -27.92 -5.69
N LEU A 310 9.95 -27.93 -6.10
CA LEU A 310 9.24 -29.15 -6.52
C LEU A 310 9.38 -29.45 -8.01
N ALA A 311 9.73 -28.46 -8.83
CA ALA A 311 9.83 -28.61 -10.27
C ALA A 311 11.05 -29.45 -10.66
N ARG A 312 10.85 -30.40 -11.58
CA ARG A 312 11.94 -31.25 -12.11
C ARG A 312 12.64 -30.64 -13.31
N ASP A 313 11.87 -29.93 -14.11
CA ASP A 313 12.29 -29.26 -15.32
C ASP A 313 11.40 -28.03 -15.56
N LYS A 314 11.69 -27.30 -16.63
CA LYS A 314 11.04 -26.04 -16.94
C LYS A 314 9.56 -26.23 -17.31
N GLU A 315 9.20 -27.32 -17.98
CA GLU A 315 7.81 -27.61 -18.33
C GLU A 315 6.99 -27.90 -17.07
N ASP A 316 7.53 -28.72 -16.16
CA ASP A 316 6.94 -29.01 -14.85
C ASP A 316 6.78 -27.74 -14.01
N TYR A 317 7.76 -26.83 -14.02
CA TYR A 317 7.69 -25.54 -13.32
C TYR A 317 6.48 -24.71 -13.77
N PHE A 318 6.35 -24.48 -15.08
CA PHE A 318 5.27 -23.65 -15.63
C PHE A 318 3.91 -24.33 -15.52
N GLN A 319 3.84 -25.65 -15.58
CA GLN A 319 2.60 -26.39 -15.34
C GLN A 319 2.15 -26.31 -13.87
N ARG A 320 3.08 -26.31 -12.91
CA ARG A 320 2.76 -26.10 -11.49
C ARG A 320 2.28 -24.68 -11.23
N LEU A 321 3.00 -23.69 -11.77
CA LEU A 321 2.61 -22.29 -11.68
C LEU A 321 1.22 -22.06 -12.27
N ALA A 322 0.96 -22.62 -13.45
CA ALA A 322 -0.36 -22.64 -14.08
C ALA A 322 -1.45 -23.13 -13.13
N ASN A 323 -1.31 -24.36 -12.62
CA ASN A 323 -2.32 -25.00 -11.79
C ASN A 323 -2.63 -24.18 -10.53
N ILE A 324 -1.59 -23.63 -9.90
CA ILE A 324 -1.73 -22.80 -8.71
C ILE A 324 -2.39 -21.45 -9.02
N MET A 325 -2.04 -20.82 -10.14
CA MET A 325 -2.70 -19.59 -10.59
C MET A 325 -4.17 -19.82 -10.97
N ASP A 326 -4.50 -20.95 -11.59
CA ASP A 326 -5.88 -21.30 -11.93
C ASP A 326 -6.73 -21.45 -10.66
N LEU A 327 -6.20 -22.10 -9.62
CA LEU A 327 -6.85 -22.23 -8.32
C LEU A 327 -7.01 -20.88 -7.60
N ALA A 328 -6.01 -20.00 -7.71
CA ALA A 328 -6.08 -18.63 -7.20
C ALA A 328 -7.18 -17.82 -7.90
N ARG A 329 -7.26 -17.88 -9.24
CA ARG A 329 -8.34 -17.25 -10.03
C ARG A 329 -9.70 -17.71 -9.52
N ASP A 330 -9.91 -19.02 -9.42
CA ASP A 330 -11.21 -19.57 -9.03
C ASP A 330 -11.61 -19.14 -7.62
N SER A 331 -10.65 -19.04 -6.69
CA SER A 331 -10.91 -18.54 -5.33
C SER A 331 -11.36 -17.07 -5.32
N LEU A 332 -10.76 -16.23 -6.17
CA LEU A 332 -11.08 -14.81 -6.28
C LEU A 332 -12.46 -14.60 -6.91
N GLU A 333 -12.82 -15.43 -7.91
CA GLU A 333 -14.14 -15.41 -8.53
C GLU A 333 -15.25 -15.83 -7.57
N ILE A 334 -15.00 -16.88 -6.75
CA ILE A 334 -15.91 -17.27 -5.66
C ILE A 334 -16.09 -16.11 -4.67
N LYS A 335 -14.98 -15.52 -4.21
CA LYS A 335 -15.00 -14.38 -3.28
C LYS A 335 -15.84 -13.23 -3.85
N ARG A 336 -15.61 -12.85 -5.11
CA ARG A 336 -16.37 -11.79 -5.79
C ARG A 336 -17.86 -12.07 -5.81
N LYS A 337 -18.26 -13.28 -6.20
CA LYS A 337 -19.68 -13.66 -6.24
C LYS A 337 -20.35 -13.59 -4.87
N VAL A 338 -19.67 -14.08 -3.82
CA VAL A 338 -20.18 -14.02 -2.45
C VAL A 338 -20.34 -12.57 -1.98
N LEU A 339 -19.32 -11.74 -2.17
CA LEU A 339 -19.33 -10.36 -1.70
C LEU A 339 -20.35 -9.50 -2.45
N GLU A 340 -20.52 -9.69 -3.75
CA GLU A 340 -21.58 -9.02 -4.53
C GLU A 340 -22.97 -9.33 -3.96
N ASN A 341 -23.27 -10.60 -3.69
CA ASN A 341 -24.55 -11.02 -3.11
C ASN A 341 -24.77 -10.46 -1.69
N LEU A 342 -23.71 -10.40 -0.88
CA LEU A 342 -23.77 -9.85 0.47
C LEU A 342 -23.98 -8.33 0.44
N THR A 343 -23.38 -7.61 -0.52
CA THR A 343 -23.67 -6.18 -0.74
C THR A 343 -25.11 -5.96 -1.18
N ASP A 344 -25.62 -6.76 -2.13
CA ASP A 344 -27.02 -6.70 -2.55
C ASP A 344 -27.98 -6.97 -1.37
N SER A 345 -27.60 -7.87 -0.46
CA SER A 345 -28.36 -8.20 0.75
C SER A 345 -28.27 -7.13 1.87
N GLY A 346 -27.44 -6.09 1.68
CA GLY A 346 -27.30 -4.98 2.62
C GLY A 346 -26.31 -5.21 3.77
N LEU A 347 -25.38 -6.17 3.65
CA LEU A 347 -24.35 -6.39 4.67
C LEU A 347 -23.37 -5.22 4.80
N TYR A 348 -23.14 -4.49 3.70
CA TYR A 348 -22.21 -3.34 3.63
C TYR A 348 -22.97 -2.06 3.27
N PRO A 349 -23.82 -1.52 4.18
CA PRO A 349 -24.74 -0.44 3.87
C PRO A 349 -24.05 0.85 3.39
N TYR A 350 -22.85 1.17 3.89
CA TYR A 350 -22.14 2.38 3.44
C TYR A 350 -21.51 2.17 2.06
N SER A 351 -20.84 1.06 1.84
CA SER A 351 -20.27 0.68 0.54
C SER A 351 -21.34 0.59 -0.53
N GLN A 352 -22.49 -0.01 -0.19
CA GLN A 352 -23.66 -0.08 -1.08
C GLN A 352 -24.11 1.32 -1.53
N PHE A 353 -24.12 2.29 -0.61
CA PHE A 353 -24.47 3.68 -0.94
C PHE A 353 -23.41 4.34 -1.83
N TYR A 354 -22.13 4.30 -1.47
CA TYR A 354 -21.08 4.97 -2.27
C TYR A 354 -20.74 4.25 -3.58
N LEU A 355 -21.20 3.01 -3.78
CA LEU A 355 -21.12 2.28 -5.04
C LEU A 355 -22.43 2.28 -5.84
N ARG A 356 -23.46 3.03 -5.40
CA ARG A 356 -24.79 3.07 -6.06
C ARG A 356 -24.70 3.43 -7.54
N GLY A 357 -23.86 4.41 -7.92
CA GLY A 357 -23.70 4.82 -9.32
C GLY A 357 -23.07 3.72 -10.18
N VAL A 358 -22.16 2.91 -9.62
CA VAL A 358 -21.59 1.74 -10.28
C VAL A 358 -22.65 0.66 -10.46
N LYS A 359 -23.46 0.40 -9.42
CA LYS A 359 -24.56 -0.56 -9.47
C LYS A 359 -25.61 -0.18 -10.51
N GLU A 360 -26.02 1.09 -10.54
CA GLU A 360 -27.02 1.62 -11.48
C GLU A 360 -26.55 1.51 -12.94
N SER A 361 -25.26 1.75 -13.20
CA SER A 361 -24.70 1.73 -14.56
C SER A 361 -24.32 0.33 -15.06
N THR A 362 -23.90 -0.57 -14.17
CA THR A 362 -23.30 -1.87 -14.56
C THR A 362 -24.07 -3.10 -14.06
N GLY A 363 -25.04 -2.91 -13.16
CA GLY A 363 -25.74 -3.98 -12.46
C GLY A 363 -24.94 -4.66 -11.34
N ARG A 364 -23.69 -4.23 -11.08
CA ARG A 364 -22.81 -4.79 -10.05
C ARG A 364 -22.14 -3.70 -9.20
N PHE A 365 -21.83 -3.97 -7.94
CA PHE A 365 -21.12 -3.04 -7.05
C PHE A 365 -19.61 -3.08 -7.25
N TRP A 366 -19.04 -4.29 -7.32
CA TRP A 366 -17.59 -4.48 -7.26
C TRP A 366 -16.93 -4.70 -8.63
N ILE A 367 -17.61 -4.39 -9.73
CA ILE A 367 -17.12 -4.66 -11.09
C ILE A 367 -15.79 -3.97 -11.43
N ASN A 368 -15.54 -2.80 -10.83
CA ASN A 368 -14.32 -2.03 -11.02
C ASN A 368 -13.16 -2.52 -10.15
N HIS A 369 -13.38 -3.44 -9.20
CA HIS A 369 -12.34 -3.95 -8.32
C HIS A 369 -11.62 -5.13 -8.96
N PHE A 370 -10.29 -5.16 -8.88
CA PHE A 370 -9.44 -6.20 -9.43
C PHE A 370 -9.49 -7.48 -8.60
N SER A 371 -9.35 -8.62 -9.27
CA SER A 371 -8.95 -9.89 -8.69
C SER A 371 -7.43 -9.98 -8.74
N THR A 372 -6.76 -9.88 -7.60
CA THR A 372 -5.31 -9.68 -7.56
C THR A 372 -4.56 -10.98 -7.30
N ILE A 373 -3.65 -11.33 -8.21
CA ILE A 373 -2.70 -12.43 -8.02
C ILE A 373 -1.33 -11.79 -7.83
N GLY A 374 -0.65 -12.14 -6.76
CA GLY A 374 0.71 -11.69 -6.50
C GLY A 374 1.67 -12.85 -6.27
N LEU A 375 2.91 -12.54 -5.95
CA LEU A 375 3.95 -13.54 -5.69
C LEU A 375 4.90 -13.09 -4.59
N VAL A 376 5.63 -14.04 -4.03
CA VAL A 376 6.75 -13.81 -3.10
C VAL A 376 7.87 -14.80 -3.40
N GLY A 377 9.11 -14.41 -3.15
CA GLY A 377 10.27 -15.28 -3.20
C GLY A 377 10.69 -15.70 -4.61
N MET A 378 10.56 -14.85 -5.63
CA MET A 378 11.08 -15.19 -6.97
C MET A 378 12.58 -15.49 -6.93
N ASN A 379 13.34 -14.75 -6.11
CA ASN A 379 14.75 -15.01 -5.89
C ASN A 379 15.01 -16.44 -5.39
N GLU A 380 14.30 -16.86 -4.35
CA GLU A 380 14.44 -18.20 -3.80
C GLU A 380 13.84 -19.27 -4.72
N SER A 381 12.87 -18.93 -5.57
CA SER A 381 12.40 -19.81 -6.64
C SER A 381 13.53 -20.15 -7.62
N CYS A 382 14.27 -19.12 -8.09
CA CYS A 382 15.44 -19.31 -8.94
C CYS A 382 16.50 -20.17 -8.25
N LEU A 383 16.81 -19.88 -6.98
CA LEU A 383 17.78 -20.67 -6.20
C LEU A 383 17.38 -22.14 -6.08
N ASN A 384 16.12 -22.42 -5.74
CA ASN A 384 15.66 -23.80 -5.54
C ASN A 384 15.55 -24.59 -6.86
N PHE A 385 15.28 -23.91 -7.98
CA PHE A 385 15.08 -24.56 -9.28
C PHE A 385 16.36 -24.67 -10.11
N LEU A 386 17.12 -23.58 -10.20
CA LEU A 386 18.29 -23.44 -11.07
C LEU A 386 19.62 -23.62 -10.32
N GLY A 387 19.62 -23.43 -8.99
CA GLY A 387 20.84 -23.31 -8.20
C GLY A 387 21.53 -21.94 -8.33
N GLU A 388 20.88 -20.97 -9.00
CA GLU A 388 21.36 -19.61 -9.23
C GLU A 388 20.26 -18.62 -8.85
N ASP A 389 20.62 -17.53 -8.19
CA ASP A 389 19.68 -16.51 -7.73
C ASP A 389 19.32 -15.49 -8.84
N ILE A 390 18.44 -14.53 -8.54
CA ILE A 390 17.98 -13.55 -9.55
C ILE A 390 19.07 -12.56 -9.99
N THR A 391 20.22 -12.54 -9.33
CA THR A 391 21.31 -11.59 -9.61
C THR A 391 22.21 -12.09 -10.74
N GLY A 392 22.24 -13.39 -10.97
CA GLY A 392 22.93 -14.01 -12.10
C GLY A 392 22.11 -13.97 -13.40
N GLU A 393 22.80 -14.14 -14.53
CA GLU A 393 22.18 -14.01 -15.87
C GLU A 393 21.06 -15.03 -16.10
N GLN A 394 21.24 -16.28 -15.62
CA GLN A 394 20.25 -17.34 -15.83
C GLN A 394 19.03 -17.10 -14.95
N GLY A 395 19.23 -16.79 -13.66
CA GLY A 395 18.14 -16.52 -12.73
C GLY A 395 17.35 -15.26 -13.08
N TYR A 396 18.03 -14.20 -13.53
CA TYR A 396 17.39 -12.96 -13.98
C TYR A 396 16.47 -13.18 -15.20
N ARG A 397 16.97 -13.89 -16.23
CA ARG A 397 16.16 -14.23 -17.42
C ARG A 397 14.97 -15.10 -17.06
N PHE A 398 15.16 -16.08 -16.18
CA PHE A 398 14.08 -16.97 -15.76
C PHE A 398 13.01 -16.21 -14.95
N ALA A 399 13.40 -15.27 -14.09
CA ALA A 399 12.45 -14.44 -13.36
C ALA A 399 11.57 -13.59 -14.29
N LEU A 400 12.17 -12.98 -15.33
CA LEU A 400 11.41 -12.26 -16.36
C LEU A 400 10.44 -13.18 -17.11
N GLU A 401 10.90 -14.37 -17.49
CA GLU A 401 10.06 -15.36 -18.17
C GLU A 401 8.89 -15.83 -17.29
N ALA A 402 9.14 -16.05 -16.00
CA ALA A 402 8.09 -16.39 -15.04
C ALA A 402 7.04 -15.28 -14.90
N LEU A 403 7.48 -14.02 -14.80
CA LEU A 403 6.57 -12.87 -14.73
C LEU A 403 5.78 -12.67 -16.03
N GLU A 404 6.41 -12.87 -17.19
CA GLU A 404 5.76 -12.84 -18.51
C GLU A 404 4.64 -13.90 -18.58
N PHE A 405 4.93 -15.14 -18.19
CA PHE A 405 3.94 -16.21 -18.14
C PHE A 405 2.76 -15.88 -17.22
N MET A 406 3.03 -15.32 -16.03
CA MET A 406 1.98 -14.92 -15.10
C MET A 406 1.11 -13.80 -15.69
N ARG A 407 1.72 -12.84 -16.39
CA ARG A 407 1.01 -11.75 -17.06
C ARG A 407 0.10 -12.27 -18.19
N GLU A 408 0.58 -13.20 -19.01
CA GLU A 408 -0.24 -13.84 -20.05
C GLU A 408 -1.41 -14.64 -19.48
N ARG A 409 -1.20 -15.34 -18.35
CA ARG A 409 -2.28 -16.02 -17.60
C ARG A 409 -3.33 -15.04 -17.11
N ILE A 410 -2.91 -13.93 -16.49
CA ILE A 410 -3.81 -12.89 -16.01
C ILE A 410 -4.66 -12.32 -17.14
N GLN A 411 -4.05 -12.02 -18.30
CA GLN A 411 -4.81 -11.55 -19.46
C GLN A 411 -5.88 -12.55 -19.88
N ARG A 412 -5.54 -13.85 -19.96
CA ARG A 412 -6.52 -14.90 -20.27
C ARG A 412 -7.66 -14.95 -19.26
N TYR A 413 -7.38 -14.79 -17.96
CA TYR A 413 -8.44 -14.78 -16.94
C TYR A 413 -9.40 -13.62 -17.12
N GLN A 414 -8.90 -12.44 -17.52
CA GLN A 414 -9.78 -11.31 -17.84
C GLN A 414 -10.69 -11.61 -19.04
N ASP A 415 -10.13 -12.22 -20.08
CA ASP A 415 -10.87 -12.58 -21.29
C ASP A 415 -11.93 -13.66 -21.00
N GLU A 416 -11.60 -14.66 -20.17
CA GLU A 416 -12.46 -15.79 -19.81
C GLU A 416 -13.61 -15.39 -18.86
N THR A 417 -13.30 -14.62 -17.82
CA THR A 417 -14.25 -14.29 -16.74
C THR A 417 -15.01 -13.00 -17.02
N GLY A 418 -14.44 -12.12 -17.85
CA GLY A 418 -14.90 -10.75 -18.01
C GLY A 418 -14.69 -9.88 -16.77
N ASN A 419 -13.95 -10.31 -15.74
CA ASN A 419 -13.60 -9.49 -14.58
C ASN A 419 -12.15 -8.96 -14.71
N LEU A 420 -11.84 -7.89 -13.96
CA LEU A 420 -10.50 -7.31 -13.96
C LEU A 420 -9.55 -8.17 -13.12
N PHE A 421 -8.35 -8.44 -13.63
CA PHE A 421 -7.28 -9.16 -12.94
C PHE A 421 -5.97 -8.40 -13.09
N ASN A 422 -5.12 -8.46 -12.07
CA ASN A 422 -3.81 -7.82 -12.12
C ASN A 422 -2.73 -8.65 -11.41
N LEU A 423 -1.47 -8.38 -11.80
CA LEU A 423 -0.27 -8.96 -11.20
C LEU A 423 0.31 -7.97 -10.19
N GLU A 424 0.41 -8.36 -8.93
CA GLU A 424 0.93 -7.49 -7.87
C GLU A 424 2.26 -7.99 -7.29
N ALA A 425 3.19 -7.06 -7.08
CA ALA A 425 4.34 -7.26 -6.23
C ALA A 425 3.85 -7.17 -4.78
N THR A 426 3.40 -8.32 -4.24
CA THR A 426 2.84 -8.41 -2.90
C THR A 426 3.79 -7.76 -1.89
N PRO A 427 3.32 -6.85 -1.00
CA PRO A 427 4.15 -6.26 0.05
C PRO A 427 4.71 -7.30 1.04
N ALA A 428 3.95 -8.38 1.20
CA ALA A 428 4.30 -9.61 1.90
C ALA A 428 4.80 -9.46 3.35
N GLU A 429 4.21 -8.58 4.17
CA GLU A 429 4.62 -8.41 5.57
C GLU A 429 4.56 -9.72 6.36
N GLY A 430 3.40 -10.38 6.39
CA GLY A 430 3.22 -11.66 7.07
C GLY A 430 3.62 -12.88 6.21
N VAL A 431 3.37 -12.84 4.89
CA VAL A 431 3.58 -14.02 4.03
C VAL A 431 5.04 -14.27 3.71
N SER A 432 5.92 -13.25 3.78
CA SER A 432 7.37 -13.47 3.68
C SER A 432 7.94 -14.23 4.87
N TYR A 433 7.20 -14.38 5.96
CA TYR A 433 7.59 -15.13 7.16
C TYR A 433 6.81 -16.45 7.30
N SER A 434 5.49 -16.43 7.11
CA SER A 434 4.66 -17.61 7.32
C SER A 434 4.83 -18.72 6.27
N LEU A 435 5.06 -18.37 5.01
CA LEU A 435 5.29 -19.36 3.95
C LEU A 435 6.62 -20.12 4.12
N PRO A 436 7.78 -19.48 4.36
CA PRO A 436 9.02 -20.22 4.54
C PRO A 436 9.01 -21.11 5.79
N GLN A 437 8.27 -20.74 6.85
CA GLN A 437 8.04 -21.63 7.99
C GLN A 437 7.32 -22.93 7.56
N LYS A 438 6.16 -22.80 6.91
CA LYS A 438 5.40 -23.96 6.39
C LYS A 438 6.21 -24.80 5.41
N ASP A 439 7.01 -24.16 4.58
CA ASP A 439 7.86 -24.82 3.61
C ASP A 439 8.96 -25.62 4.29
N ARG A 440 9.63 -25.07 5.30
CA ARG A 440 10.68 -25.79 6.03
C ARG A 440 10.16 -26.93 6.89
N ASP A 441 8.96 -26.78 7.46
CA ASP A 441 8.31 -27.86 8.22
C ASP A 441 8.04 -29.09 7.34
N ARG A 442 7.72 -28.88 6.05
CA ARG A 442 7.40 -29.95 5.09
C ARG A 442 8.59 -30.40 4.27
N PHE A 443 9.48 -29.47 3.94
CA PHE A 443 10.64 -29.64 3.07
C PHE A 443 11.88 -29.05 3.76
N PRO A 444 12.52 -29.79 4.69
CA PRO A 444 13.63 -29.27 5.48
C PRO A 444 14.85 -28.78 4.67
N ASN A 445 14.95 -29.21 3.41
CA ASN A 445 16.04 -28.86 2.50
C ASN A 445 15.72 -27.70 1.55
N ILE A 446 14.51 -27.11 1.61
CA ILE A 446 14.18 -25.95 0.80
C ILE A 446 15.04 -24.75 1.18
N ILE A 447 15.51 -24.01 0.17
CA ILE A 447 16.33 -22.82 0.36
C ILE A 447 15.41 -21.62 0.61
N VAL A 448 15.74 -20.84 1.65
CA VAL A 448 15.11 -19.57 2.02
C VAL A 448 16.11 -18.42 1.87
N ALA A 449 15.67 -17.16 1.97
CA ALA A 449 16.52 -16.00 1.64
C ALA A 449 17.78 -15.90 2.52
N ASN A 450 17.65 -16.20 3.81
CA ASN A 450 18.73 -16.22 4.80
C ASN A 450 19.14 -17.64 5.21
N ASN A 451 19.10 -18.59 4.27
CA ASN A 451 19.24 -20.03 4.54
C ASN A 451 20.42 -20.40 5.45
N ASP A 452 21.58 -19.78 5.27
CA ASP A 452 22.77 -20.09 6.05
C ASP A 452 22.63 -19.65 7.51
N ALA A 453 22.09 -18.45 7.76
CA ALA A 453 21.81 -17.98 9.12
C ALA A 453 20.76 -18.88 9.80
N VAL A 454 19.75 -19.35 9.06
CA VAL A 454 18.76 -20.26 9.64
C VAL A 454 19.39 -21.62 9.99
N LYS A 455 20.27 -22.17 9.14
CA LYS A 455 20.92 -23.47 9.39
C LYS A 455 21.99 -23.41 10.48
N ASN A 456 22.76 -22.33 10.54
CA ASN A 456 23.97 -22.25 11.35
C ASN A 456 23.78 -21.45 12.65
N GLU A 457 22.82 -20.52 12.68
CA GLU A 457 22.66 -19.55 13.78
C GLU A 457 21.26 -19.61 14.42
N GLY A 458 20.36 -20.47 13.90
CA GLY A 458 18.98 -20.55 14.39
C GLY A 458 18.16 -19.29 14.11
N ALA A 459 18.52 -18.53 13.07
CA ALA A 459 17.77 -17.34 12.67
C ALA A 459 16.37 -17.70 12.15
N GLU A 460 15.42 -16.77 12.29
CA GLU A 460 14.08 -16.92 11.73
C GLU A 460 14.11 -16.83 10.19
N PRO A 461 13.44 -17.74 9.46
CA PRO A 461 13.50 -17.78 8.01
C PRO A 461 12.62 -16.70 7.37
N TYR A 462 13.03 -16.17 6.22
CA TYR A 462 12.16 -15.33 5.40
C TYR A 462 12.34 -15.58 3.90
N TYR A 463 11.37 -15.14 3.09
CA TYR A 463 11.48 -15.04 1.64
C TYR A 463 11.64 -13.60 1.20
N THR A 464 12.43 -13.39 0.15
CA THR A 464 12.61 -12.09 -0.47
C THR A 464 11.27 -11.61 -1.03
N ASN A 465 10.95 -10.34 -0.82
CA ASN A 465 9.66 -9.80 -1.25
C ASN A 465 9.50 -9.96 -2.78
N SER A 466 8.33 -10.36 -3.26
CA SER A 466 7.98 -10.38 -4.69
C SER A 466 9.10 -10.92 -5.60
N SER A 467 9.54 -10.11 -6.57
CA SER A 467 10.72 -10.33 -7.42
C SER A 467 11.85 -9.36 -7.11
N PHE A 468 12.01 -8.95 -5.85
CA PHE A 468 13.12 -8.09 -5.47
C PHE A 468 14.46 -8.85 -5.54
N LEU A 469 15.54 -8.09 -5.72
CA LEU A 469 16.90 -8.56 -5.49
C LEU A 469 17.07 -9.01 -4.02
N PRO A 470 18.01 -9.93 -3.74
CA PRO A 470 18.38 -10.27 -2.37
C PRO A 470 18.71 -9.02 -1.55
N VAL A 471 18.22 -8.93 -0.33
CA VAL A 471 18.30 -7.69 0.48
C VAL A 471 19.72 -7.23 0.82
N GLY A 472 20.70 -8.14 0.73
CA GLY A 472 22.11 -7.86 0.97
C GLY A 472 22.96 -7.66 -0.30
N TYR A 473 22.35 -7.65 -1.50
CA TYR A 473 23.07 -7.78 -2.77
C TYR A 473 24.04 -6.63 -3.08
N THR A 474 23.55 -5.39 -3.09
CA THR A 474 24.35 -4.22 -3.49
C THR A 474 23.97 -2.97 -2.72
N ASP A 475 24.93 -2.07 -2.52
CA ASP A 475 24.76 -0.70 -2.02
C ASP A 475 24.71 0.34 -3.15
N ASP A 476 24.90 -0.08 -4.40
CA ASP A 476 24.74 0.77 -5.59
C ASP A 476 23.27 0.85 -5.99
N ILE A 477 22.66 2.01 -5.75
CA ILE A 477 21.26 2.28 -6.06
C ILE A 477 20.97 2.18 -7.56
N PHE A 478 21.84 2.68 -8.43
CA PHE A 478 21.57 2.70 -9.87
C PHE A 478 21.72 1.32 -10.46
N LEU A 479 22.67 0.50 -9.97
CA LEU A 479 22.72 -0.91 -10.33
C LEU A 479 21.42 -1.63 -9.92
N ALA A 480 20.97 -1.44 -8.67
CA ALA A 480 19.75 -2.06 -8.17
C ALA A 480 18.52 -1.63 -8.99
N MET A 481 18.38 -0.33 -9.26
CA MET A 481 17.27 0.20 -10.07
C MET A 481 17.31 -0.31 -11.51
N ASN A 482 18.49 -0.39 -12.15
CA ASN A 482 18.62 -0.92 -13.51
C ASN A 482 18.20 -2.39 -13.61
N MET A 483 18.56 -3.21 -12.63
CA MET A 483 18.13 -4.61 -12.60
C MET A 483 16.65 -4.74 -12.27
N GLN A 484 16.12 -3.86 -11.42
CA GLN A 484 14.75 -3.97 -10.95
C GLN A 484 13.74 -3.36 -11.92
N ASP A 485 14.11 -2.36 -12.72
CA ASP A 485 13.18 -1.62 -13.56
C ASP A 485 12.40 -2.53 -14.52
N PRO A 486 13.03 -3.46 -15.27
CA PRO A 486 12.29 -4.41 -16.11
C PRO A 486 11.39 -5.34 -15.31
N LEU A 487 11.87 -5.88 -14.18
CA LEU A 487 11.10 -6.79 -13.32
C LEU A 487 9.86 -6.09 -12.74
N GLN A 488 10.03 -4.89 -12.19
CA GLN A 488 8.94 -4.14 -11.59
C GLN A 488 7.92 -3.64 -12.63
N CYS A 489 8.36 -3.37 -13.86
CA CYS A 489 7.45 -3.00 -14.95
C CYS A 489 6.58 -4.15 -15.47
N MET A 490 6.87 -5.42 -15.11
CA MET A 490 6.01 -6.56 -15.45
C MET A 490 4.72 -6.61 -14.65
N TYR A 491 4.70 -5.98 -13.47
CA TYR A 491 3.50 -5.92 -12.65
C TYR A 491 2.49 -4.96 -13.28
N THR A 492 1.26 -5.45 -13.42
CA THR A 492 0.11 -4.69 -13.94
C THR A 492 -0.77 -4.16 -12.81
N GLY A 493 -0.50 -4.55 -11.57
CA GLY A 493 -1.12 -4.06 -10.35
C GLY A 493 -0.14 -3.27 -9.50
N GLY A 494 -0.06 -3.59 -8.21
CA GLY A 494 0.79 -2.87 -7.27
C GLY A 494 2.28 -3.17 -7.40
N THR A 495 3.13 -2.15 -7.52
CA THR A 495 4.59 -2.26 -7.32
C THR A 495 5.16 -0.97 -6.74
N THR A 496 6.28 -1.05 -6.01
CA THR A 496 6.94 0.08 -5.38
C THR A 496 8.40 -0.25 -5.10
N PHE A 497 9.33 0.60 -5.50
CA PHE A 497 10.74 0.43 -5.15
C PHE A 497 11.11 1.25 -3.91
N HIS A 498 11.73 0.58 -2.93
CA HIS A 498 12.18 1.19 -1.69
C HIS A 498 13.68 1.48 -1.76
N ILE A 499 14.04 2.76 -1.67
CA ILE A 499 15.41 3.24 -1.60
C ILE A 499 15.79 3.33 -0.11
N PHE A 500 16.26 2.23 0.45
CA PHE A 500 16.71 2.16 1.84
C PHE A 500 18.06 2.85 2.00
N VAL A 501 18.08 4.07 2.55
CA VAL A 501 19.30 4.89 2.71
C VAL A 501 19.95 4.74 4.08
N GLY A 502 19.32 3.99 5.00
CA GLY A 502 19.81 3.80 6.36
C GLY A 502 19.93 5.12 7.11
N GLU A 503 21.06 5.32 7.78
CA GLU A 503 21.37 6.52 8.59
C GLU A 503 21.92 7.69 7.75
N ALA A 504 21.98 7.55 6.42
CA ALA A 504 22.68 8.51 5.56
C ALA A 504 22.06 9.93 5.53
N LEU A 505 20.87 10.12 6.13
CA LEU A 505 20.17 11.41 6.32
C LEU A 505 20.45 12.41 5.18
N PRO A 506 20.05 12.05 3.95
CA PRO A 506 20.41 12.83 2.79
C PRO A 506 19.85 14.25 2.93
N ASP A 507 20.65 15.24 2.55
CA ASP A 507 20.17 16.62 2.50
C ASP A 507 19.07 16.77 1.44
N VAL A 508 18.30 17.86 1.55
CA VAL A 508 17.15 18.15 0.70
C VAL A 508 17.49 18.14 -0.79
N GLU A 509 18.63 18.72 -1.19
CA GLU A 509 19.01 18.76 -2.60
C GLU A 509 19.42 17.38 -3.11
N SER A 510 20.12 16.59 -2.30
CA SER A 510 20.43 15.19 -2.63
C SER A 510 19.18 14.35 -2.83
N VAL A 511 18.17 14.46 -1.96
CA VAL A 511 16.87 13.77 -2.10
C VAL A 511 16.18 14.18 -3.39
N LYS A 512 16.06 15.48 -3.63
CA LYS A 512 15.43 16.05 -4.82
C LYS A 512 16.12 15.55 -6.11
N MET A 513 17.45 15.59 -6.17
CA MET A 513 18.22 15.08 -7.31
C MET A 513 18.02 13.57 -7.51
N LEU A 514 17.94 12.80 -6.43
CA LEU A 514 17.75 11.36 -6.49
C LEU A 514 16.38 11.00 -7.07
N ILE A 515 15.32 11.62 -6.56
CA ILE A 515 13.94 11.42 -7.06
C ILE A 515 13.82 11.88 -8.51
N LYS A 516 14.47 13.00 -8.87
CA LYS A 516 14.54 13.46 -10.26
C LYS A 516 15.18 12.44 -11.18
N LYS A 517 16.38 11.96 -10.84
CA LYS A 517 17.08 10.92 -11.63
C LYS A 517 16.27 9.63 -11.71
N ALA A 518 15.64 9.22 -10.61
CA ALA A 518 14.77 8.05 -10.57
C ALA A 518 13.62 8.17 -11.58
N CYS A 519 12.92 9.31 -11.60
CA CYS A 519 11.80 9.53 -12.52
C CYS A 519 12.25 9.71 -13.98
N GLU A 520 13.39 10.37 -14.21
CA GLU A 520 13.92 10.69 -15.56
C GLU A 520 14.69 9.55 -16.24
N GLN A 521 15.15 8.53 -15.50
CA GLN A 521 15.94 7.42 -16.06
C GLN A 521 15.21 6.08 -16.06
N PHE A 522 14.24 5.89 -15.15
CA PHE A 522 13.56 4.60 -14.96
C PHE A 522 12.06 4.70 -15.24
N LYS A 523 11.46 3.58 -15.60
CA LYS A 523 10.03 3.44 -15.90
C LYS A 523 9.19 3.00 -14.70
N MET A 524 9.85 2.54 -13.64
CA MET A 524 9.22 2.18 -12.38
C MET A 524 8.19 3.23 -11.94
N PRO A 525 6.99 2.80 -11.54
CA PRO A 525 5.88 3.72 -11.29
C PRO A 525 5.93 4.38 -9.92
N TYR A 526 6.50 3.72 -8.90
CA TYR A 526 6.43 4.18 -7.52
C TYR A 526 7.75 4.04 -6.78
N PHE A 527 8.11 5.09 -6.04
CA PHE A 527 9.34 5.14 -5.25
C PHE A 527 9.09 5.65 -3.82
N TYR A 528 9.87 5.13 -2.88
CA TYR A 528 10.03 5.74 -1.56
C TYR A 528 11.52 5.88 -1.22
N ILE A 529 11.88 7.01 -0.62
CA ILE A 529 13.08 7.06 0.22
C ILE A 529 12.73 6.44 1.57
N SER A 530 13.63 5.63 2.13
CA SER A 530 13.39 4.90 3.37
C SER A 530 14.61 5.04 4.29
N PRO A 531 14.70 6.14 5.05
CA PRO A 531 15.72 6.30 6.08
C PRO A 531 15.42 5.42 7.30
N THR A 532 16.43 5.23 8.13
CA THR A 532 16.29 4.68 9.49
C THR A 532 16.55 5.80 10.49
N PHE A 533 15.64 5.95 11.45
CA PHE A 533 15.73 6.96 12.49
C PHE A 533 15.18 6.39 13.80
N SER A 534 15.41 7.10 14.90
CA SER A 534 15.04 6.67 16.24
C SER A 534 14.27 7.75 16.97
N ILE A 535 13.31 7.37 17.81
CA ILE A 535 12.57 8.31 18.66
C ILE A 535 12.97 8.05 20.12
N CYS A 536 13.44 9.10 20.80
CA CYS A 536 13.70 9.10 22.23
C CYS A 536 12.52 9.75 22.97
N PRO A 537 11.98 9.15 24.04
CA PRO A 537 10.88 9.75 24.81
C PRO A 537 11.26 11.05 25.53
N GLN A 538 12.56 11.39 25.61
CA GLN A 538 13.05 12.64 26.22
C GLN A 538 13.48 13.68 25.18
N HIS A 539 14.15 13.24 24.10
CA HIS A 539 14.78 14.14 23.13
C HIS A 539 14.10 14.17 21.75
N GLY A 540 13.03 13.40 21.55
CA GLY A 540 12.30 13.35 20.29
C GLY A 540 13.08 12.65 19.19
N TYR A 541 13.04 13.20 17.97
CA TYR A 541 13.68 12.63 16.80
C TYR A 541 15.21 12.57 16.92
N ILE A 542 15.76 11.39 16.67
CA ILE A 542 17.19 11.14 16.57
C ILE A 542 17.47 10.46 15.26
N ALA A 543 18.46 10.98 14.57
CA ALA A 543 18.81 10.57 13.24
C ALA A 543 19.71 9.32 13.31
N GLY A 544 19.34 8.22 12.63
CA GLY A 544 20.08 6.94 12.66
C GLY A 544 19.43 5.83 13.50
N GLU A 545 20.05 4.64 13.52
CA GLU A 545 19.62 3.47 14.27
C GLU A 545 20.23 3.46 15.68
N HIS A 546 19.48 3.98 16.64
CA HIS A 546 19.87 4.05 18.04
C HIS A 546 18.86 3.28 18.88
N HIS A 547 19.27 2.13 19.43
CA HIS A 547 18.46 1.39 20.40
C HIS A 547 18.50 2.03 21.80
N THR A 548 19.58 2.75 22.10
CA THR A 548 19.76 3.57 23.31
C THR A 548 20.07 5.00 22.90
N CYS A 549 19.42 5.97 23.54
CA CYS A 549 19.56 7.38 23.20
C CYS A 549 20.98 7.91 23.49
N PRO A 550 21.73 8.41 22.48
CA PRO A 550 23.07 8.97 22.69
C PRO A 550 23.06 10.26 23.52
N ASN A 551 21.98 11.05 23.43
CA ASN A 551 21.86 12.30 24.19
C ASN A 551 21.57 12.03 25.68
N CYS A 552 20.73 11.04 26.00
CA CYS A 552 20.52 10.62 27.39
C CYS A 552 21.80 10.04 28.01
N ASP A 553 22.60 9.30 27.23
CA ASP A 553 23.87 8.73 27.72
C ASP A 553 24.84 9.84 28.16
N VAL A 554 24.93 10.93 27.39
CA VAL A 554 25.69 12.14 27.77
C VAL A 554 25.15 12.79 29.05
N GLU A 555 23.85 12.68 29.33
CA GLU A 555 23.21 13.12 30.58
C GLU A 555 23.36 12.11 31.75
N GLY A 556 24.02 10.97 31.52
CA GLY A 556 24.19 9.90 32.51
C GLY A 556 22.91 9.06 32.73
N LYS A 557 22.02 8.99 31.73
CA LYS A 557 20.79 8.19 31.76
C LYS A 557 20.79 7.19 30.61
N GLU A 558 20.33 5.98 30.90
CA GLU A 558 20.05 4.99 29.86
C GLU A 558 18.56 5.04 29.49
N THR A 559 18.25 5.47 28.26
CA THR A 559 16.88 5.57 27.75
C THR A 559 16.78 4.78 26.45
N ALA A 560 15.87 3.81 26.41
CA ALA A 560 15.59 3.05 25.19
C ALA A 560 14.89 3.92 24.15
N CYS A 561 15.25 3.71 22.89
CA CYS A 561 14.70 4.40 21.74
C CYS A 561 13.84 3.47 20.89
N GLU A 562 12.81 4.02 20.25
CA GLU A 562 12.05 3.32 19.22
C GLU A 562 12.75 3.51 17.87
N VAL A 563 13.31 2.44 17.30
CA VAL A 563 13.91 2.48 15.96
C VAL A 563 12.82 2.33 14.91
N TYR A 564 12.65 3.35 14.06
CA TYR A 564 11.70 3.34 12.95
C TYR A 564 12.41 3.05 11.63
N SER A 565 11.74 2.23 10.82
CA SER A 565 12.05 2.06 9.40
C SER A 565 10.78 1.71 8.63
N ARG A 566 10.89 1.50 7.32
CA ARG A 566 9.78 1.11 6.47
C ARG A 566 9.71 -0.41 6.35
N VAL A 567 8.57 -1.00 6.73
CA VAL A 567 8.39 -2.46 6.72
C VAL A 567 8.21 -2.95 5.28
N VAL A 568 7.09 -2.58 4.68
CA VAL A 568 6.67 -2.98 3.33
C VAL A 568 5.96 -1.85 2.55
N GLY A 569 5.89 -0.65 3.16
CA GLY A 569 5.15 0.48 2.62
C GLY A 569 4.88 1.63 3.56
N TYR A 570 4.85 1.36 4.86
CA TYR A 570 4.59 2.33 5.91
C TYR A 570 5.63 2.22 7.02
N LEU A 571 5.75 3.28 7.84
CA LEU A 571 6.75 3.39 8.90
C LEU A 571 6.19 2.81 10.20
N ARG A 572 6.96 1.93 10.84
CA ARG A 572 6.68 1.38 12.17
C ARG A 572 7.97 1.10 12.94
N PRO A 573 7.92 1.08 14.29
CA PRO A 573 9.01 0.58 15.10
C PRO A 573 9.42 -0.84 14.72
N VAL A 574 10.72 -1.09 14.54
CA VAL A 574 11.27 -2.39 14.07
C VAL A 574 10.96 -3.54 15.04
N ASP A 575 10.88 -3.26 16.34
CA ASP A 575 10.54 -4.24 17.38
C ASP A 575 9.09 -4.76 17.32
N GLN A 576 8.20 -3.99 16.66
CA GLN A 576 6.81 -4.36 16.39
C GLN A 576 6.66 -5.25 15.15
N TRP A 577 7.69 -5.38 14.31
CA TRP A 577 7.63 -6.23 13.12
C TRP A 577 7.64 -7.70 13.51
N ASN A 578 7.14 -8.58 12.63
CA ASN A 578 7.34 -10.02 12.79
C ASN A 578 8.82 -10.40 12.68
N GLU A 579 9.18 -11.55 13.23
CA GLU A 579 10.57 -11.95 13.39
C GLU A 579 11.29 -12.18 12.05
N GLY A 580 10.58 -12.65 11.02
CA GLY A 580 11.09 -12.75 9.66
C GLY A 580 11.45 -11.38 9.06
N LYS A 581 10.62 -10.35 9.26
CA LYS A 581 10.92 -8.98 8.83
C LYS A 581 12.04 -8.33 9.64
N GLN A 582 12.19 -8.68 10.92
CA GLN A 582 13.35 -8.26 11.70
C GLN A 582 14.63 -8.93 11.20
N ALA A 583 14.58 -10.21 10.80
CA ALA A 583 15.70 -10.90 10.17
C ALA A 583 16.06 -10.27 8.82
N GLU A 584 15.07 -9.97 7.99
CA GLU A 584 15.24 -9.23 6.73
C GLU A 584 15.93 -7.88 6.96
N PHE A 585 15.47 -7.11 7.95
CA PHE A 585 16.06 -5.81 8.32
C PHE A 585 17.54 -5.94 8.68
N ARG A 586 17.91 -6.92 9.51
CA ARG A 586 19.32 -7.16 9.91
C ARG A 586 20.22 -7.58 8.74
N ASN A 587 19.67 -8.26 7.72
CA ASN A 587 20.42 -8.69 6.55
C ASN A 587 20.48 -7.63 5.45
N ARG A 588 19.73 -6.53 5.59
CA ARG A 588 19.59 -5.52 4.55
C ARG A 588 20.86 -4.69 4.41
N LYS A 589 21.36 -4.60 3.18
CA LYS A 589 22.38 -3.62 2.80
C LYS A 589 21.67 -2.34 2.35
N THR A 590 22.05 -1.19 2.91
CA THR A 590 21.48 0.10 2.55
C THR A 590 22.22 0.71 1.35
N TYR A 591 21.51 1.49 0.56
CA TYR A 591 22.07 2.17 -0.61
C TYR A 591 22.86 3.41 -0.21
N LYS A 592 23.98 3.64 -0.89
CA LYS A 592 24.75 4.88 -0.76
C LYS A 592 24.12 5.97 -1.63
N VAL A 593 23.75 7.07 -1.00
CA VAL A 593 23.36 8.31 -1.69
C VAL A 593 24.67 9.06 -1.97
N VAL A 594 25.05 9.21 -3.24
CA VAL A 594 26.28 9.89 -3.69
C VAL A 594 25.93 11.13 -4.49
#